data_AF-A0A523U508-F1
#
_entry.id   AF-A0A523U508-F1
#
_cell.length_a   1.000
_cell.length_b   1.000
_cell.length_c   1.000
_cell.angle_alpha   90.00
_cell.angle_beta   90.00
_cell.angle_gamma   90.00
#
_symmetry.space_group_name_H-M   'P 1'
#
loop_
_entity.id
_entity.type
_entity.pdbx_description
1 polymer ?
#
loop_
_entity_poly.entity_id
_entity_poly.type
_entity_poly.pdbx_seq_one_letter_code
_entity_poly.pdbx_strand_id
1 'polypeptide(L)'
;MGSAYKFVCGKCGYNATASGGKDRGFIAEVETMICRNCKELVDVTIGLADEMSGKIEKRIGEDIGKCPKCKSSDVEPWDPEAKPCPRCQNHMEQSEEVIIMWD
;
A
#
# COMPACT_ATOMS: atom_id res chain seq x y z
N MET A 1 -9.55 -3.27 -10.70
CA MET A 1 -8.72 -4.49 -10.53
C MET A 1 -7.42 -4.03 -9.95
N GLY A 2 -7.09 -4.51 -8.76
CA GLY A 2 -5.83 -4.14 -8.11
C GLY A 2 -4.65 -4.84 -8.75
N SER A 3 -3.47 -4.25 -8.64
CA SER A 3 -2.20 -4.83 -9.04
C SER A 3 -1.27 -4.81 -7.86
N ALA A 4 -0.50 -5.89 -7.65
CA ALA A 4 0.54 -5.93 -6.65
C ALA A 4 1.85 -6.45 -7.23
N TYR A 5 2.95 -6.01 -6.65
CA TYR A 5 4.31 -6.36 -7.05
C TYR A 5 5.09 -6.83 -5.83
N LYS A 6 6.11 -7.65 -6.07
CA LYS A 6 7.06 -8.02 -5.03
C LYS A 6 8.18 -6.99 -4.97
N PHE A 7 8.44 -6.46 -3.78
CA PHE A 7 9.55 -5.57 -3.50
C PHE A 7 10.55 -6.28 -2.60
N VAL A 8 11.84 -6.22 -2.93
CA VAL A 8 12.92 -6.86 -2.16
C VAL A 8 14.06 -5.88 -1.91
N CYS A 9 14.50 -5.77 -0.66
CA CYS A 9 15.67 -4.99 -0.29
C CYS A 9 16.91 -5.89 -0.22
N GLY A 10 17.86 -5.72 -1.14
CA GLY A 10 19.12 -6.47 -1.14
C GLY A 10 20.03 -6.18 0.07
N LYS A 11 19.84 -5.06 0.79
CA LYS A 11 20.70 -4.67 1.92
C LYS A 11 20.31 -5.35 3.24
N CYS A 12 19.01 -5.41 3.55
CA CYS A 12 18.53 -5.94 4.84
C CYS A 12 17.66 -7.19 4.73
N GLY A 13 17.41 -7.69 3.51
CA GLY A 13 16.60 -8.89 3.25
C GLY A 13 15.09 -8.68 3.42
N TYR A 14 14.64 -7.47 3.75
CA TYR A 14 13.21 -7.16 3.81
C TYR A 14 12.55 -7.38 2.46
N ASN A 15 11.36 -7.97 2.47
CA ASN A 15 10.54 -8.12 1.28
C ASN A 15 9.06 -7.88 1.61
N ALA A 16 8.31 -7.42 0.62
CA ALA A 16 6.87 -7.16 0.74
C ALA A 16 6.18 -7.36 -0.61
N THR A 17 4.89 -7.62 -0.54
CA THR A 17 3.99 -7.53 -1.69
C THR A 17 3.05 -6.35 -1.44
N ALA A 18 3.01 -5.41 -2.38
CA ALA A 18 2.20 -4.20 -2.28
C ALA A 18 1.85 -3.67 -3.67
N SER A 19 0.90 -2.74 -3.76
CA SER A 19 0.53 -2.11 -5.04
C SER A 19 1.65 -1.28 -5.68
N GLY A 20 2.60 -0.80 -4.88
CA GLY A 20 3.71 0.02 -5.36
C GLY A 20 3.34 1.46 -5.69
N GLY A 21 2.24 1.96 -5.10
CA GLY A 21 1.72 3.30 -5.36
C GLY A 21 0.22 3.37 -5.11
N LYS A 22 -0.47 4.30 -5.77
CA LYS A 22 -1.93 4.38 -5.75
C LYS A 22 -2.53 3.29 -6.63
N ASP A 23 -3.54 2.62 -6.11
CA ASP A 23 -4.24 1.56 -6.81
C ASP A 23 -5.73 1.58 -6.45
N ARG A 24 -6.55 1.02 -7.34
CA ARG A 24 -8.01 1.06 -7.22
C ARG A 24 -8.66 -0.26 -7.63
N GLY A 25 -9.30 -0.88 -6.64
CA GLY A 25 -10.28 -1.94 -6.82
C GLY A 25 -11.66 -1.40 -7.22
N PHE A 26 -12.63 -2.30 -7.38
CA PHE A 26 -14.04 -1.96 -7.45
C PHE A 26 -14.54 -1.30 -6.16
N ILE A 27 -14.06 -1.75 -5.01
CA ILE A 27 -14.59 -1.33 -3.70
C ILE A 27 -13.69 -0.29 -2.99
N ALA A 28 -12.38 -0.33 -3.19
CA ALA A 28 -11.45 0.49 -2.42
C ALA A 28 -10.39 1.16 -3.30
N GLU A 29 -10.00 2.38 -2.90
CA GLU A 29 -8.77 3.03 -3.35
C GLU A 29 -7.73 2.90 -2.24
N VAL A 30 -6.56 2.38 -2.60
CA VAL A 30 -5.44 2.17 -1.69
C VAL A 30 -4.20 2.92 -2.17
N GLU A 31 -3.30 3.21 -1.25
CA GLU A 31 -1.99 3.75 -1.55
C GLU A 31 -0.93 3.01 -0.74
N THR A 32 0.12 2.54 -1.40
CA THR A 32 1.27 1.95 -0.71
C THR A 32 1.96 2.99 0.15
N MET A 33 2.07 2.70 1.45
CA MET A 33 2.66 3.56 2.46
C MET A 33 3.65 2.80 3.33
N ILE A 34 4.55 3.52 3.98
CA ILE A 34 5.39 2.99 5.06
C ILE A 34 4.61 3.14 6.37
N CYS A 35 4.37 2.05 7.08
CA CYS A 35 3.99 2.13 8.49
C CYS A 35 5.24 2.23 9.35
N ARG A 36 5.41 3.34 10.07
CA ARG A 36 6.61 3.58 10.90
C ARG A 36 6.66 2.70 12.14
N ASN A 37 5.49 2.32 12.67
CA ASN A 37 5.40 1.37 13.79
C ASN A 37 5.80 -0.05 13.38
N CYS A 38 5.27 -0.55 12.27
CA CYS A 38 5.61 -1.90 11.78
C CYS A 38 6.98 -1.95 11.09
N LYS A 39 7.44 -0.83 10.53
CA LYS A 39 8.57 -0.74 9.59
C LYS A 39 8.36 -1.63 8.37
N GLU A 40 7.17 -1.51 7.77
CA GLU A 40 6.72 -2.30 6.64
C GLU A 40 6.03 -1.43 5.59
N LEU A 41 6.08 -1.90 4.34
CA LEU A 41 5.22 -1.44 3.26
C LEU A 41 3.84 -2.07 3.42
N VAL A 42 2.82 -1.23 3.37
CA VAL A 42 1.42 -1.62 3.51
C VAL A 42 0.57 -0.83 2.54
N ASP A 43 -0.44 -1.45 1.95
CA ASP A 43 -1.46 -0.73 1.17
C ASP A 43 -2.52 -0.20 2.13
N VAL A 44 -2.57 1.13 2.26
CA VAL A 44 -3.49 1.83 3.16
C VAL A 44 -4.71 2.26 2.36
N THR A 45 -5.90 1.93 2.86
CA THR A 45 -7.15 2.42 2.27
C THR A 45 -7.24 3.94 2.42
N ILE A 46 -7.37 4.64 1.30
CA ILE A 46 -7.51 6.10 1.22
C ILE A 46 -8.90 6.53 0.73
N GLY A 47 -9.70 5.59 0.21
CA GLY A 47 -11.08 5.82 -0.18
C GLY A 47 -11.87 4.52 -0.33
N LEU A 48 -13.20 4.61 -0.21
CA LEU A 48 -14.12 3.50 -0.41
C LEU A 48 -15.21 3.89 -1.42
N ALA A 49 -15.56 2.98 -2.31
CA ALA A 49 -16.71 3.12 -3.19
C ALA A 49 -18.00 2.91 -2.37
N ASP A 50 -18.99 3.74 -2.64
CA ASP A 50 -20.36 3.53 -2.20
C ASP A 50 -20.98 2.42 -3.07
N GLU A 51 -21.37 1.31 -2.44
CA GLU A 51 -21.89 0.11 -3.11
C GLU A 51 -23.15 0.36 -3.94
N MET A 52 -23.94 1.41 -3.64
CA MET A 52 -25.20 1.71 -4.34
C MET A 52 -25.01 2.65 -5.52
N SER A 53 -24.01 3.54 -5.46
CA SER A 53 -23.78 4.57 -6.47
C SER A 53 -22.54 4.33 -7.33
N GLY A 54 -21.64 3.41 -6.92
CA GLY A 54 -20.34 3.18 -7.55
C GLY A 54 -19.39 4.38 -7.47
N LYS A 55 -19.77 5.43 -6.74
CA LYS A 55 -18.95 6.63 -6.54
C LYS A 55 -18.04 6.40 -5.34
N ILE A 56 -16.76 6.73 -5.48
CA ILE A 56 -15.87 6.84 -4.31
C ILE A 56 -16.30 8.08 -3.55
N GLU A 57 -17.06 7.86 -2.48
CA GLU A 57 -17.22 8.88 -1.46
C GLU A 57 -16.06 8.72 -0.47
N LYS A 58 -15.49 9.82 0.00
CA LYS A 58 -14.60 9.81 1.17
C LYS A 58 -15.46 9.50 2.40
N ARG A 59 -16.03 8.29 2.48
CA ARG A 59 -16.65 7.79 3.71
C ARG A 59 -15.57 7.82 4.77
N ILE A 60 -15.85 8.34 5.95
CA ILE A 60 -14.92 8.27 7.08
C ILE A 60 -15.07 6.87 7.65
N GLY A 61 -14.43 5.89 7.01
CA GLY A 61 -14.26 4.56 7.60
C GLY A 61 -13.24 4.65 8.72
N GLU A 62 -13.50 4.01 9.87
CA GLU A 62 -12.59 4.07 11.03
C GLU A 62 -11.16 3.62 10.73
N ASP A 63 -10.98 2.82 9.67
CA ASP A 63 -9.70 2.27 9.21
C ASP A 63 -9.02 3.07 8.09
N ILE A 64 -9.64 4.13 7.56
CA ILE A 64 -9.05 4.92 6.47
C ILE A 64 -7.82 5.69 6.97
N GLY A 65 -6.75 5.64 6.18
CA GLY A 65 -5.48 6.29 6.52
C GLY A 65 -4.72 5.58 7.66
N LYS A 66 -5.10 4.34 8.02
CA LYS A 66 -4.43 3.57 9.06
C LYS A 66 -3.74 2.35 8.50
N CYS A 67 -2.65 1.94 9.15
CA CYS A 67 -1.97 0.70 8.84
C CYS A 67 -2.94 -0.49 9.02
N PRO A 68 -3.12 -1.35 8.00
CA PRO A 68 -4.05 -2.48 8.08
C PRO A 68 -3.65 -3.52 9.13
N LYS A 69 -2.36 -3.59 9.49
CA LYS A 69 -1.82 -4.57 10.45
C LYS A 69 -1.94 -4.10 11.90
N CYS A 70 -1.48 -2.89 12.21
CA CYS A 70 -1.39 -2.40 13.59
C CYS A 70 -2.40 -1.29 13.92
N LYS A 71 -3.21 -0.86 12.96
CA LYS A 71 -4.23 0.19 13.10
C LYS A 71 -3.68 1.57 13.50
N SER A 72 -2.36 1.75 13.51
CA SER A 72 -1.72 3.05 13.71
C SER A 72 -1.99 3.97 12.53
N SER A 73 -2.23 5.25 12.81
CA SER A 73 -2.23 6.32 11.80
C SER A 73 -0.83 6.86 11.49
N ASP A 74 0.23 6.33 12.11
CA ASP A 74 1.62 6.68 11.81
C ASP A 74 2.11 5.94 10.55
N VAL A 75 1.54 6.36 9.43
CA VAL A 75 1.85 5.92 8.08
C VAL A 75 2.28 7.12 7.24
N GLU A 76 3.20 6.91 6.31
CA GLU A 76 3.68 7.94 5.40
C GLU A 76 3.69 7.44 3.95
N PRO A 77 3.44 8.34 2.96
CA PRO A 77 3.52 7.96 1.55
C PRO A 77 4.86 7.32 1.21
N TRP A 78 4.80 6.20 0.48
CA TRP A 78 6.00 5.56 -0.05
C TRP A 78 6.30 6.09 -1.44
N ASP A 79 7.53 6.54 -1.69
CA ASP A 79 7.94 7.06 -2.99
C ASP A 79 8.18 5.89 -3.98
N PRO A 80 7.36 5.73 -5.02
CA PRO A 80 7.49 4.63 -5.98
C PRO A 80 8.67 4.81 -6.95
N GLU A 81 9.22 6.01 -7.10
CA GLU A 81 10.43 6.24 -7.91
C GLU A 81 11.68 5.88 -7.11
N ALA A 82 11.79 6.37 -5.87
CA ALA A 82 12.93 6.07 -5.01
C ALA A 82 12.90 4.64 -4.43
N LYS A 83 11.72 4.05 -4.29
CA LYS A 83 11.46 2.72 -3.69
C LYS A 83 12.20 2.48 -2.38
N PRO A 84 12.09 3.36 -1.37
CA PRO A 84 12.91 3.28 -0.16
C PRO A 84 12.49 2.10 0.74
N CYS A 85 13.45 1.34 1.26
CA CYS A 85 13.17 0.28 2.22
C CYS A 85 12.70 0.86 3.56
N PRO A 86 11.57 0.40 4.13
CA PRO A 86 11.05 0.93 5.40
C PRO A 86 11.94 0.61 6.62
N ARG A 87 12.91 -0.32 6.48
CA ARG A 87 13.79 -0.75 7.57
C ARG A 87 15.17 -0.11 7.55
N CYS A 88 15.72 0.16 6.37
CA CYS A 88 17.10 0.62 6.22
C CYS A 88 17.28 1.74 5.19
N GLN A 89 16.19 2.23 4.60
CA GLN A 89 16.12 3.30 3.59
C GLN A 89 16.87 3.03 2.27
N ASN A 90 17.49 1.87 2.11
CA ASN A 90 18.09 1.48 0.84
C ASN A 90 17.03 1.25 -0.24
N HIS A 91 17.38 1.46 -1.50
CA HIS A 91 16.51 1.13 -2.64
C HIS A 91 16.05 -0.34 -2.60
N MET A 92 14.80 -0.58 -2.99
CA MET A 92 14.20 -1.90 -3.17
C MET A 92 14.01 -2.21 -4.65
N GLU A 93 14.34 -3.43 -5.03
CA GLU A 93 14.06 -3.95 -6.38
C GLU A 93 12.60 -4.41 -6.45
N GLN A 94 11.94 -4.11 -7.57
CA GLN A 94 10.56 -4.50 -7.85
C GLN A 94 10.55 -5.63 -8.88
N SER A 95 9.70 -6.63 -8.71
CA SER A 95 9.48 -7.68 -9.71
C SER A 95 8.82 -7.13 -10.97
N GLU A 96 9.20 -7.66 -12.13
CA GLU A 96 8.49 -7.45 -13.39
C GLU A 96 7.15 -8.20 -13.43
N GLU A 97 7.04 -9.28 -12.67
CA GLU A 97 5.81 -10.04 -12.51
C GLU A 97 4.77 -9.22 -11.73
N VAL A 98 3.56 -9.12 -12.30
CA VAL A 98 2.41 -8.45 -11.71
C VAL A 98 1.47 -9.51 -11.15
N ILE A 99 1.14 -9.38 -9.87
CA ILE A 99 0.11 -10.16 -9.21
C ILE A 99 -1.20 -9.40 -9.40
N ILE A 100 -2.12 -9.97 -10.18
CA ILE A 100 -3.45 -9.40 -10.38
C ILE A 100 -4.28 -9.70 -9.13
N MET A 101 -4.70 -8.65 -8.43
CA MET A 101 -5.59 -8.76 -7.28
C MET A 101 -7.03 -8.52 -7.72
N TRP A 102 -7.82 -9.59 -7.61
CA TRP A 102 -9.26 -9.53 -7.72
C TRP A 102 -9.81 -9.19 -6.33
N ASP A 103 -10.52 -8.07 -6.23
CA ASP A 103 -11.36 -7.77 -5.07
C ASP A 103 -12.75 -8.41 -5.20
#